data_AF-A0A897MQY0-F1
#
_entry.id   AF-A0A897MQY0-F1
#
_cell.length_a   1.000
_cell.length_b   1.000
_cell.length_c   1.000
_cell.angle_alpha   90.00
_cell.angle_beta   90.00
_cell.angle_gamma   90.00
#
_symmetry.space_group_name_H-M   'P 1'
#
loop_
_entity.id
_entity.type
_entity.pdbx_description
1 polymer ?
#
loop_
_entity_poly.entity_id
_entity_poly.type
_entity_poly.pdbx_seq_one_letter_code
_entity_poly.pdbx_strand_id
1 'polypeptide(L)'
;MLTDGKENASETPQDAVRERVETRREKDDWEFLFIGANQNAALTADQMGMDRNKSLNMSHSGEGAEEAYRSTAQSVSRARQDGRMGGYTQEDRQRQDDAEGS
;
A
#
# COMPACT_ATOMS: atom_id res chain seq x y z
N MET A 1 -1.28 -8.67 6.82
CA MET A 1 -1.86 -8.15 8.07
C MET A 1 -2.56 -6.84 7.77
N LEU A 2 -3.77 -6.63 8.28
CA LEU A 2 -4.44 -5.33 8.25
C LEU A 2 -4.17 -4.68 9.61
N THR A 3 -3.35 -3.64 9.63
CA THR A 3 -3.10 -2.85 10.84
C THR A 3 -4.09 -1.69 10.83
N ASP A 4 -4.80 -1.48 11.94
CA ASP A 4 -5.66 -0.31 12.09
C ASP A 4 -4.75 0.92 12.05
N GLY A 5 -4.95 1.81 11.07
CA GLY A 5 -4.02 2.89 10.76
C GLY A 5 -3.70 3.82 11.93
N LYS A 6 -4.50 3.79 13.01
CA LYS A 6 -4.24 4.53 14.24
C LYS A 6 -2.96 4.08 14.95
N GLU A 7 -2.65 2.79 14.94
CA GLU A 7 -1.42 2.24 15.54
C GLU A 7 -0.16 2.74 14.78
N ASN A 8 -0.28 2.93 13.46
CA ASN A 8 0.81 3.40 12.59
C ASN A 8 0.95 4.92 12.54
N ALA A 9 -0.14 5.68 12.69
CA ALA A 9 -0.15 7.13 12.50
C ALA A 9 0.01 7.94 13.80
N SER A 10 -0.35 7.37 14.96
CA SER A 10 -0.51 8.18 16.18
C SER A 10 0.34 7.74 17.38
N GLU A 11 0.83 6.50 17.42
CA GLU A 11 1.51 5.96 18.62
C GLU A 11 2.83 5.23 18.36
N THR A 12 3.12 4.86 17.11
CA THR A 12 4.38 4.16 16.76
C THR A 12 5.31 5.08 15.97
N PRO A 13 6.54 5.34 16.43
CA PRO A 13 7.54 6.08 15.65
C PRO A 13 7.81 5.42 14.29
N GLN A 14 7.96 6.23 13.24
CA GLN A 14 8.19 5.73 11.88
C GLN A 14 9.42 4.82 11.78
N ASP A 15 10.50 5.14 12.49
CA ASP A 15 11.71 4.32 12.53
C ASP A 15 11.44 2.91 13.09
N ALA A 16 10.57 2.80 14.10
CA ALA A 16 10.18 1.51 14.67
C ALA A 16 9.30 0.71 13.70
N VAL A 17 8.44 1.37 12.91
CA VAL A 17 7.68 0.72 11.84
C VAL A 17 8.63 0.20 10.78
N ARG A 18 9.59 1.03 10.35
CA ARG A 18 10.59 0.67 9.35
C ARG A 18 11.43 -0.53 9.77
N GLU A 19 11.98 -0.53 10.99
CA GLU A 19 12.75 -1.66 11.52
C GLU A 19 11.93 -2.96 11.49
N ARG A 20 10.65 -2.89 11.86
CA ARG A 20 9.75 -4.05 11.83
C ARG A 20 9.50 -4.52 10.39
N VAL A 21 9.24 -3.61 9.46
CA VAL A 21 9.04 -3.93 8.05
C VAL A 21 10.27 -4.61 7.47
N GLU A 22 11.45 -4.00 7.63
CA GLU A 22 12.72 -4.54 7.14
C GLU A 22 12.99 -5.92 7.74
N THR A 23 12.84 -6.08 9.06
CA THR A 23 13.03 -7.38 9.74
C THR A 23 12.09 -8.46 9.20
N ARG A 24 10.80 -8.15 9.00
CA ARG A 24 9.81 -9.11 8.48
C ARG A 24 10.08 -9.49 7.02
N ARG A 25 10.53 -8.53 6.21
CA ARG A 25 10.91 -8.80 4.82
C ARG A 25 12.12 -9.72 4.74
N GLU A 26 13.15 -9.46 5.54
CA GLU A 26 14.42 -10.20 5.48
C GLU A 26 14.34 -11.58 6.13
N LYS A 27 13.62 -11.73 7.24
CA LYS A 27 13.61 -12.98 8.02
C LYS A 27 12.44 -13.89 7.69
N ASP A 28 11.30 -13.32 7.32
CA ASP A 28 10.04 -14.04 7.18
C ASP A 28 9.48 -13.99 5.74
N ASP A 29 10.21 -13.39 4.78
CA ASP A 29 9.79 -13.18 3.39
C ASP A 29 8.45 -12.43 3.25
N TRP A 30 8.18 -11.49 4.16
CA TRP A 30 6.93 -10.73 4.11
C TRP A 30 6.90 -9.76 2.96
N GLU A 31 5.74 -9.65 2.33
CA GLU A 31 5.45 -8.67 1.30
C GLU A 31 4.41 -7.67 1.79
N PHE A 32 4.68 -6.39 1.54
CA PHE A 32 3.84 -5.28 2.01
C PHE A 32 3.27 -4.49 0.84
N LEU A 33 1.97 -4.20 0.92
CA LEU A 33 1.30 -3.20 0.11
C LEU A 33 0.83 -2.06 1.01
N PHE A 34 0.98 -0.83 0.55
CA PHE A 34 0.60 0.37 1.29
C PHE A 34 -0.49 1.15 0.54
N ILE A 35 -1.62 1.39 1.19
CA ILE A 35 -2.67 2.26 0.68
C ILE A 35 -2.71 3.49 1.57
N GLY A 36 -2.35 4.64 1.02
CA GLY A 36 -2.39 5.90 1.72
C GLY A 36 -3.50 6.76 1.15
N ALA A 37 -4.35 7.32 2.00
CA ALA A 37 -5.30 8.35 1.57
C ALA A 37 -4.60 9.70 1.26
N ASN A 38 -3.27 9.76 1.24
CA ASN A 38 -2.52 10.98 0.98
C ASN A 38 -1.96 10.97 -0.45
N GLN A 39 -1.73 12.15 -1.02
CA GLN A 39 -1.11 12.29 -2.35
C GLN A 39 0.36 11.80 -2.40
N ASN A 40 0.94 11.51 -1.23
CA ASN A 40 2.33 11.13 -1.02
C ASN A 40 2.47 9.72 -0.42
N ALA A 41 1.58 8.77 -0.79
CA ALA A 41 1.60 7.42 -0.23
C ALA A 41 2.92 6.71 -0.57
N ALA A 42 3.47 6.99 -1.76
CA ALA A 42 4.79 6.51 -2.16
C ALA A 42 5.91 7.02 -1.25
N LEU A 43 5.93 8.31 -0.91
CA LEU A 43 6.94 8.84 0.00
C LEU A 43 6.80 8.25 1.41
N THR A 44 5.56 8.10 1.88
CA THR A 44 5.28 7.52 3.20
C THR A 44 5.71 6.05 3.26
N ALA A 45 5.41 5.27 2.21
CA ALA A 45 5.84 3.88 2.09
C ALA A 45 7.37 3.77 2.10
N ASP A 46 8.06 4.63 1.35
CA ASP A 46 9.52 4.69 1.29
C ASP A 46 10.14 4.96 2.67
N GLN A 47 9.59 5.93 3.42
CA GLN A 47 10.01 6.23 4.79
C GLN A 47 9.81 5.05 5.76
N MET A 48 8.81 4.19 5.49
CA MET A 48 8.53 2.98 6.26
C MET A 48 9.30 1.75 5.78
N GLY A 49 10.26 1.88 4.84
CA GLY A 49 11.05 0.76 4.32
C GLY A 49 10.32 -0.12 3.30
N MET A 50 9.22 0.38 2.72
CA MET A 50 8.44 -0.29 1.68
C MET A 50 8.78 0.25 0.29
N ASP A 51 8.58 -0.58 -0.74
CA ASP A 51 8.79 -0.16 -2.14
C ASP A 51 7.68 0.82 -2.57
N ARG A 52 8.08 1.97 -3.13
CA ARG A 52 7.17 2.98 -3.69
C ARG A 52 6.19 2.40 -4.71
N ASN A 53 6.62 1.42 -5.51
CA ASN A 53 5.74 0.76 -6.49
C ASN A 53 4.68 -0.13 -5.82
N LYS A 54 4.87 -0.50 -4.56
CA LYS A 54 3.90 -1.24 -3.73
C LYS A 54 3.03 -0.30 -2.90
N SER A 55 2.94 0.97 -3.30
CA SER A 55 2.05 1.96 -2.69
C SER A 55 1.00 2.48 -3.67
N LEU A 56 -0.16 2.86 -3.14
CA LEU A 56 -1.27 3.46 -3.89
C LEU A 56 -1.79 4.68 -3.12
N ASN A 57 -1.90 5.81 -3.82
CA ASN A 57 -2.65 6.96 -3.34
C ASN A 57 -4.15 6.64 -3.53
N MET A 58 -4.93 6.72 -2.46
CA MET A 58 -6.36 6.45 -2.49
C MET A 58 -7.14 7.76 -2.49
N SER A 59 -8.08 7.90 -3.44
CA SER A 59 -9.05 8.99 -3.46
C SER A 59 -9.92 8.97 -2.19
N HIS A 60 -10.21 10.15 -1.65
CA HIS A 60 -11.06 10.32 -0.45
C HIS A 60 -12.57 10.17 -0.74
N SER A 61 -12.95 9.42 -1.76
CA SER A 61 -14.34 9.11 -2.10
C SER A 61 -14.70 7.65 -1.77
N GLY A 62 -15.99 7.35 -1.70
CA GLY A 62 -16.45 5.96 -1.54
C GLY A 62 -16.01 5.07 -2.71
N GLU A 63 -16.07 5.62 -3.93
CA GLU A 63 -15.55 4.98 -5.14
C GLU A 63 -14.03 4.75 -5.04
N GLY A 64 -13.27 5.75 -4.60
CA GLY A 64 -11.83 5.66 -4.39
C GLY A 64 -11.42 4.51 -3.47
N ALA A 65 -12.12 4.39 -2.33
CA ALA A 65 -11.93 3.29 -1.40
C ALA A 65 -12.23 1.93 -2.06
N GLU A 66 -13.35 1.81 -2.77
CA GLU A 66 -13.71 0.58 -3.48
C GLU A 66 -12.65 0.19 -4.52
N GLU A 67 -12.20 1.14 -5.34
CA GLU A 67 -11.17 0.91 -6.36
C GLU A 67 -9.82 0.55 -5.75
N ALA A 68 -9.46 1.08 -4.57
CA ALA A 68 -8.23 0.75 -3.89
C ALA A 68 -8.26 -0.71 -3.37
N TYR A 69 -9.39 -1.15 -2.82
CA TYR A 69 -9.59 -2.56 -2.45
C TYR A 69 -9.55 -3.47 -3.67
N ARG A 70 -10.19 -3.08 -4.77
CA ARG A 70 -10.19 -3.84 -6.02
C ARG A 70 -8.78 -4.01 -6.58
N SER A 71 -8.01 -2.93 -6.65
CA SER A 71 -6.61 -2.92 -7.10
C SER A 71 -5.72 -3.82 -6.24
N THR A 72 -5.96 -3.80 -4.93
CA THR A 72 -5.23 -4.65 -3.97
C THR A 72 -5.58 -6.12 -4.14
N ALA A 73 -6.87 -6.44 -4.29
CA ALA A 73 -7.33 -7.80 -4.55
C ALA A 73 -6.74 -8.36 -5.86
N GLN A 74 -6.70 -7.56 -6.92
CA GLN A 74 -6.05 -7.92 -8.18
C GLN A 74 -4.55 -8.14 -8.01
N SER A 75 -3.86 -7.26 -7.28
CA SER A 75 -2.42 -7.41 -7.02
C SER A 75 -2.10 -8.70 -6.26
N VAL A 76 -2.90 -9.03 -5.23
CA VAL A 76 -2.77 -10.30 -4.50
C VAL A 76 -3.07 -11.50 -5.40
N SER A 77 -4.08 -11.40 -6.28
CA SER A 77 -4.42 -12.45 -7.24
C SER A 77 -3.27 -12.72 -8.21
N ARG A 78 -2.67 -11.66 -8.79
CA ARG A 78 -1.46 -11.75 -9.63
C ARG A 78 -0.30 -12.39 -8.87
N ALA A 79 -0.07 -11.96 -7.63
CA ALA A 79 1.01 -12.51 -6.80
C ALA A 79 0.87 -14.02 -6.54
N ARG A 80 -0.36 -14.53 -6.39
CA ARG A 80 -0.62 -15.97 -6.25
C ARG A 80 -0.33 -16.75 -7.52
N GLN A 81 -0.52 -16.13 -8.69
CA GLN A 81 -0.24 -16.75 -9.99
C GLN A 81 1.25 -16.73 -10.30
N ASP A 82 1.92 -15.61 -10.07
CA ASP A 82 3.31 -15.38 -10.44
C ASP A 82 4.32 -15.83 -9.36
N GLY A 83 3.83 -16.17 -8.16
CA GLY A 83 4.65 -16.53 -7.00
C GLY A 83 5.41 -15.36 -6.37
N ARG A 84 5.18 -14.12 -6.84
CA ARG A 84 5.84 -12.91 -6.33
C ARG A 84 4.89 -11.72 -6.28
N MET A 85 5.02 -10.89 -5.23
CA MET A 85 4.21 -9.67 -5.11
C MET A 85 4.74 -8.57 -6.03
N GLY A 86 4.00 -8.28 -7.11
CA GLY A 86 4.20 -7.09 -7.94
C GLY A 86 3.70 -5.81 -7.25
N GLY A 87 4.06 -4.66 -7.84
CA GLY A 87 3.52 -3.36 -7.44
C GLY A 87 2.14 -3.07 -8.03
N TYR A 88 1.54 -1.96 -7.60
CA TYR A 88 0.35 -1.40 -8.23
C TYR A 88 0.68 -0.94 -9.66
N THR A 89 -0.20 -1.28 -10.59
CA THR A 89 -0.04 -0.93 -12.01
C THR A 89 -0.39 0.53 -12.28
N GLN A 90 -0.08 1.01 -13.48
CA GLN A 90 -0.53 2.33 -13.92
C GLN A 90 -2.06 2.41 -14.04
N GLU A 91 -2.70 1.30 -14.38
CA GLU A 91 -4.16 1.18 -14.44
C GLU A 91 -4.77 1.25 -13.03
N ASP A 92 -4.12 0.64 -12.02
CA ASP A 92 -4.53 0.77 -10.61
C ASP A 92 -4.48 2.22 -10.13
N ARG A 93 -3.49 3.00 -10.60
CA ARG A 93 -3.33 4.43 -10.28
C ARG A 93 -4.36 5.28 -11.03
N GLN A 94 -4.60 5.02 -12.31
CA GLN A 94 -5.58 5.75 -13.11
C GLN A 94 -7.00 5.64 -12.51
N ARG A 95 -7.38 4.46 -11.99
CA ARG A 95 -8.69 4.30 -11.33
C ARG A 95 -8.85 5.19 -10.09
N GLN A 96 -7.75 5.57 -9.44
CA GLN A 96 -7.80 6.52 -8.33
C GLN A 96 -7.95 7.95 -8.84
N ASP A 97 -7.21 8.32 -9.88
CA ASP A 97 -7.35 9.63 -10.52
C ASP A 97 -8.79 9.85 -11.05
N ASP A 98 -9.39 8.82 -11.64
CA ASP A 98 -10.78 8.85 -12.13
C ASP A 98 -11.78 9.03 -10.97
N ALA A 99 -11.57 8.32 -9.85
CA ALA A 99 -12.41 8.40 -8.66
C ALA A 99 -12.20 9.68 -7.81
N GLU A 100 -11.17 10.48 -8.08
CA GLU A 100 -11.00 11.83 -7.51
C GLU A 100 -11.87 12.89 -8.22
N GLY A 101 -12.26 12.63 -9.47
CA GLY A 101 -13.04 13.56 -10.31
C GLY A 101 -14.56 13.33 -10.33
N SER A 102 -15.04 12.25 -9.72
CA SER A 102 -16.47 11.84 -9.65
C SER A 102 -17.28 12.56 -8.58
#